data_AF-A0A6L6R5C7-F1
#
_entry.id   AF-A0A6L6R5C7-F1
#
_cell.length_a   1.000
_cell.length_b   1.000
_cell.length_c   1.000
_cell.angle_alpha   90.00
_cell.angle_beta   90.00
_cell.angle_gamma   90.00
#
_symmetry.space_group_name_H-M   'P 1'
#
loop_
_entity.id
_entity.type
_entity.pdbx_description
1 polymer ?
#
loop_
_entity_poly.entity_id
_entity_poly.type
_entity_poly.pdbx_seq_one_letter_code
_entity_poly.pdbx_strand_id
1 'polypeptide(L)'
;MTNPTIGTSNGSGTPATKKAARMPVKRRLVIVAAVVVLVLLPAVVMVLVTWAGTGKLQGAATWASIPAIVGIATALSGYRRYAIVASIVMAFLAPLAIVAGISPVSGAALMAILCMTVGRLSRVGLQKSGLLVPVMLAWALIDPPAWNGATSVDRLDTGYLLWMTLIFLVGGLLPALLLPVVMRKRPAPHFVPHSQREATTYTVMITILVTVSTFYVLDNPKMIGGAFLIAVILVMAPIGTSQTIKPTIFRLLGTIAGSVLVIALVSQVNSLGVV
;
A
#
# COMPACT_ATOMS: atom_id res chain seq x y z
N MET A 1 -51.47 -7.87 -48.11
CA MET A 1 -51.60 -6.56 -48.77
C MET A 1 -52.27 -5.65 -47.74
N THR A 2 -51.71 -4.59 -47.17
CA THR A 2 -50.60 -3.68 -47.50
C THR A 2 -50.06 -3.04 -46.19
N ASN A 3 -48.74 -2.80 -46.14
CA ASN A 3 -48.05 -1.80 -45.31
C ASN A 3 -47.87 -0.51 -46.19
N PRO A 4 -47.29 0.66 -45.78
CA PRO A 4 -46.87 1.20 -44.46
C PRO A 4 -47.10 2.75 -44.28
N THR A 5 -46.67 3.33 -43.13
CA THR A 5 -45.91 4.62 -42.90
C THR A 5 -45.86 4.87 -41.37
N ILE A 6 -44.75 4.78 -40.62
CA ILE A 6 -43.48 5.54 -40.47
C ILE A 6 -43.60 6.97 -39.90
N GLY A 7 -43.01 7.14 -38.69
CA GLY A 7 -42.49 8.40 -38.11
C GLY A 7 -43.41 9.07 -37.08
N THR A 8 -43.01 9.52 -35.88
CA THR A 8 -41.70 9.86 -35.33
C THR A 8 -41.71 9.87 -33.79
N SER A 9 -40.51 9.71 -33.23
CA SER A 9 -40.07 9.73 -31.83
C SER A 9 -40.46 10.98 -31.02
N ASN A 10 -40.68 10.83 -29.71
CA ASN A 10 -39.99 11.61 -28.67
C ASN A 10 -40.36 11.15 -27.24
N GLY A 11 -39.36 10.70 -26.49
CA GLY A 11 -39.51 10.32 -25.09
C GLY A 11 -38.22 9.74 -24.50
N SER A 12 -37.05 10.22 -24.93
CA SER A 12 -35.79 9.92 -24.28
C SER A 12 -35.74 10.66 -22.94
N GLY A 13 -36.19 9.97 -21.88
CA GLY A 13 -35.89 10.36 -20.51
C GLY A 13 -34.38 10.32 -20.31
N THR A 14 -33.73 11.47 -20.45
CA THR A 14 -32.32 11.67 -20.13
C THR A 14 -32.05 11.17 -18.71
N PRO A 15 -31.14 10.20 -18.49
CA PRO A 15 -30.77 9.84 -17.14
C PRO A 15 -30.12 11.06 -16.50
N ALA A 16 -30.78 11.60 -15.47
CA ALA A 16 -30.28 12.71 -14.69
C ALA A 16 -28.87 12.34 -14.18
N THR A 17 -27.86 12.92 -14.82
CA THR A 17 -26.48 12.89 -14.34
C THR A 17 -26.49 13.61 -13.00
N LYS A 18 -26.57 12.85 -11.91
CA LYS A 18 -26.32 13.35 -10.55
C LYS A 18 -24.95 14.02 -10.58
N LYS A 19 -24.92 15.35 -10.73
CA LYS A 19 -23.73 16.17 -10.54
C LYS A 19 -23.14 15.74 -9.20
N ALA A 20 -21.95 15.14 -9.22
CA ALA A 20 -21.25 14.75 -8.02
C ALA A 20 -21.10 16.01 -7.15
N ALA A 21 -21.88 16.09 -6.08
CA ALA A 21 -21.88 17.22 -5.18
C ALA A 21 -20.45 17.41 -4.67
N ARG A 22 -19.80 18.49 -5.12
CA ARG A 22 -18.43 18.81 -4.68
C ARG A 22 -18.47 18.98 -3.18
N MET A 23 -17.77 18.08 -2.48
CA MET A 23 -17.71 18.09 -1.03
C MET A 23 -17.15 19.44 -0.55
N PRO A 24 -17.77 20.11 0.43
CA PRO A 24 -17.28 21.39 0.91
C PRO A 24 -15.85 21.26 1.42
N VAL A 25 -14.99 22.22 1.10
CA VAL A 25 -13.53 22.19 1.36
C VAL A 25 -13.22 21.88 2.82
N LYS A 26 -13.99 22.44 3.77
CA LYS A 26 -13.89 22.15 5.21
C LYS A 26 -14.03 20.66 5.53
N ARG A 27 -15.02 19.97 4.94
CA ARG A 27 -15.24 18.53 5.17
C ARG A 27 -14.12 17.68 4.57
N ARG A 28 -13.57 18.10 3.42
CA ARG A 28 -12.40 17.44 2.81
C ARG A 28 -11.15 17.57 3.69
N LEU A 29 -10.89 18.77 4.22
CA LEU A 29 -9.79 19.02 5.16
C LEU A 29 -9.90 18.17 6.42
N VAL A 30 -11.09 18.08 7.02
CA VAL A 30 -11.32 17.24 8.22
C VAL A 30 -11.07 15.76 7.93
N ILE A 31 -11.49 15.26 6.77
CA ILE A 31 -11.23 13.87 6.37
C ILE A 31 -9.74 13.62 6.17
N VAL A 32 -9.03 14.54 5.51
CA VAL A 32 -7.58 14.44 5.31
C VAL A 32 -6.86 14.46 6.66
N ALA A 33 -7.19 15.38 7.55
CA ALA A 33 -6.63 15.46 8.89
C ALA A 33 -6.88 14.17 9.68
N ALA A 34 -8.09 13.62 9.64
CA ALA A 34 -8.42 12.36 10.30
C ALA A 34 -7.61 11.17 9.75
N VAL A 35 -7.41 11.10 8.43
CA VAL A 35 -6.57 10.06 7.81
C VAL A 35 -5.11 10.22 8.21
N VAL A 36 -4.57 11.45 8.20
CA VAL A 36 -3.19 11.73 8.63
C VAL A 36 -3.00 11.32 10.09
N VAL A 37 -3.91 11.72 10.98
CA VAL A 37 -3.88 11.30 12.39
C VAL A 37 -3.91 9.78 12.49
N LEU A 38 -4.79 9.10 11.75
CA LEU A 38 -4.90 7.64 11.81
C LEU A 38 -3.65 6.90 11.28
N VAL A 39 -2.94 7.48 10.31
CA VAL A 39 -1.66 6.94 9.80
C VAL A 39 -0.52 7.15 10.81
N LEU A 40 -0.48 8.31 11.46
CA LEU A 40 0.60 8.67 12.38
C LEU A 40 0.40 8.11 13.79
N LEU A 41 -0.84 7.89 14.21
CA LEU A 41 -1.18 7.43 15.56
C LEU A 41 -0.46 6.13 15.95
N PRO A 42 -0.40 5.08 15.10
CA PRO A 42 0.36 3.88 15.43
C PRO A 42 1.86 4.13 15.58
N ALA A 43 2.44 5.03 14.78
CA ALA A 43 3.85 5.43 14.93
C ALA A 43 4.09 6.13 16.27
N VAL A 44 3.22 7.06 16.67
CA VAL A 44 3.32 7.73 17.97
C VAL A 44 3.21 6.72 19.12
N VAL A 45 2.22 5.82 19.05
CA VAL A 45 2.05 4.76 20.05
C VAL A 45 3.29 3.88 20.14
N MET A 46 3.83 3.43 18.99
CA MET A 46 5.01 2.58 18.97
C MET A 46 6.29 3.28 19.44
N VAL A 47 6.44 4.57 19.18
CA VAL A 47 7.57 5.37 19.70
C VAL A 47 7.51 5.42 21.23
N LEU A 48 6.32 5.63 21.81
CA LEU A 48 6.15 5.62 23.26
C LEU A 48 6.40 4.22 23.87
N VAL A 49 5.91 3.16 23.22
CA VAL A 49 6.10 1.78 23.69
C VAL A 49 7.57 1.37 23.63
N THR A 50 8.26 1.68 22.53
CA THR A 50 9.69 1.38 22.39
C THR A 50 10.55 2.22 23.33
N TRP A 51 10.17 3.47 23.58
CA TRP A 51 10.83 4.30 24.59
C TRP A 51 10.66 3.72 26.01
N ALA A 52 9.44 3.34 26.38
CA ALA A 52 9.17 2.70 27.68
C ALA A 52 9.88 1.34 27.83
N GLY A 53 9.95 0.55 26.75
CA GLY A 53 10.55 -0.79 26.78
C GLY A 53 12.07 -0.82 26.66
N THR A 54 12.68 0.15 25.97
CA THR A 54 14.13 0.16 25.68
C THR A 54 14.89 1.33 26.31
N GLY A 55 14.18 2.29 26.90
CA GLY A 55 14.75 3.52 27.48
C GLY A 55 15.25 4.53 26.44
N LYS A 56 15.16 4.22 25.13
CA LYS A 56 15.61 5.08 24.03
C LYS A 56 14.52 5.23 22.98
N LEU A 57 14.46 6.41 22.36
CA LEU A 57 13.58 6.66 21.21
C LEU A 57 14.10 5.88 20.01
N GLN A 58 13.28 4.96 19.47
CA GLN A 58 13.64 4.15 18.31
C GLN A 58 13.03 4.74 17.04
N GLY A 59 13.87 5.19 16.11
CA GLY A 59 13.43 5.65 14.79
C GLY A 59 12.63 4.59 14.03
N ALA A 60 12.97 3.31 14.21
CA ALA A 60 12.24 2.17 13.65
C ALA A 60 10.75 2.15 14.00
N ALA A 61 10.34 2.66 15.17
CA ALA A 61 8.94 2.67 15.57
C ALA A 61 8.05 3.51 14.63
N THR A 62 8.63 4.49 13.93
CA THR A 62 7.91 5.28 12.92
C THR A 62 7.43 4.45 11.72
N TRP A 63 8.06 3.29 11.49
CA TRP A 63 7.67 2.35 10.44
C TRP A 63 6.32 1.68 10.71
N ALA A 64 5.72 1.82 11.90
CA ALA A 64 4.33 1.41 12.15
C ALA A 64 3.33 2.11 11.21
N SER A 65 3.70 3.27 10.65
CA SER A 65 2.89 3.98 9.65
C SER A 65 2.72 3.20 8.34
N ILE A 66 3.69 2.36 7.96
CA ILE A 66 3.66 1.56 6.73
C ILE A 66 2.46 0.58 6.73
N PRO A 67 2.35 -0.35 7.70
CA PRO A 67 1.17 -1.20 7.78
C PRO A 67 -0.08 -0.42 8.19
N ALA A 68 0.03 0.76 8.80
CA ALA A 68 -1.14 1.62 9.01
C ALA A 68 -1.81 2.02 7.70
N ILE A 69 -1.03 2.41 6.69
CA ILE A 69 -1.54 2.72 5.34
C ILE A 69 -2.24 1.50 4.74
N VAL A 70 -1.64 0.31 4.87
CA VAL A 70 -2.24 -0.95 4.40
C VAL A 70 -3.54 -1.24 5.16
N GLY A 71 -3.55 -1.08 6.48
CA GLY A 71 -4.72 -1.30 7.34
C GLY A 71 -5.88 -0.37 6.99
N ILE A 72 -5.59 0.91 6.72
CA ILE A 72 -6.59 1.89 6.25
C ILE A 72 -7.11 1.49 4.87
N ALA A 73 -6.23 1.23 3.91
CA ALA A 73 -6.63 0.90 2.54
C ALA A 73 -7.47 -0.39 2.48
N THR A 74 -7.06 -1.42 3.24
CA THR A 74 -7.80 -2.69 3.33
C THR A 74 -9.14 -2.51 4.02
N ALA A 75 -9.22 -1.70 5.09
CA ALA A 75 -10.48 -1.36 5.77
C ALA A 75 -11.43 -0.51 4.90
N LEU A 76 -10.89 0.34 4.01
CA LEU A 76 -11.68 1.13 3.05
C LEU A 76 -12.17 0.29 1.86
N SER A 77 -11.34 -0.65 1.41
CA SER A 77 -11.63 -1.48 0.24
C SER A 77 -12.50 -2.69 0.57
N GLY A 78 -12.41 -3.23 1.79
CA GLY A 78 -12.97 -4.53 2.16
C GLY A 78 -13.76 -4.50 3.46
N TYR A 79 -14.13 -5.68 3.94
CA TYR A 79 -14.76 -5.85 5.25
C TYR A 79 -13.73 -5.76 6.38
N ARG A 80 -14.18 -5.45 7.60
CA ARG A 80 -13.35 -5.43 8.82
C ARG A 80 -12.45 -6.66 8.97
N ARG A 81 -12.96 -7.85 8.62
CA ARG A 81 -12.20 -9.11 8.67
C ARG A 81 -10.98 -9.10 7.73
N TYR A 82 -11.13 -8.55 6.53
CA TYR A 82 -10.02 -8.46 5.57
C TYR A 82 -8.91 -7.54 6.09
N ALA A 83 -9.25 -6.39 6.68
CA ALA A 83 -8.27 -5.48 7.26
C ALA A 83 -7.50 -6.08 8.44
N ILE A 84 -8.19 -6.82 9.32
CA ILE A 84 -7.56 -7.52 10.44
C ILE A 84 -6.61 -8.59 9.91
N VAL A 85 -7.07 -9.44 8.98
CA VAL A 85 -6.23 -10.50 8.39
C VAL A 85 -5.02 -9.88 7.69
N ALA A 86 -5.19 -8.84 6.90
CA ALA A 86 -4.08 -8.16 6.22
C ALA A 86 -3.06 -7.57 7.21
N SER A 87 -3.53 -7.06 8.36
CA SER A 87 -2.65 -6.53 9.41
C SER A 87 -1.83 -7.63 10.09
N ILE A 88 -2.46 -8.77 10.40
CA ILE A 88 -1.78 -9.94 10.96
C ILE A 88 -0.77 -10.49 9.94
N VAL A 89 -1.16 -10.60 8.68
CA VAL A 89 -0.28 -11.05 7.60
C VAL A 89 0.91 -10.09 7.44
N MET A 90 0.70 -8.78 7.49
CA MET A 90 1.80 -7.79 7.47
C MET A 90 2.75 -7.96 8.66
N ALA A 91 2.23 -8.24 9.85
CA ALA A 91 3.05 -8.45 11.05
C ALA A 91 4.02 -9.64 10.89
N PHE A 92 3.58 -10.74 10.28
CA PHE A 92 4.43 -11.91 10.04
C PHE A 92 5.30 -11.76 8.79
N LEU A 93 4.81 -11.10 7.75
CA LEU A 93 5.59 -10.91 6.52
C LEU A 93 6.71 -9.88 6.68
N ALA A 94 6.60 -8.92 7.59
CA ALA A 94 7.64 -7.93 7.84
C ALA A 94 8.98 -8.55 8.28
N PRO A 95 9.06 -9.34 9.38
CA PRO A 95 10.31 -10.01 9.76
C PRO A 95 10.76 -11.00 8.68
N LEU A 96 9.84 -11.69 8.01
CA LEU A 96 10.20 -12.57 6.88
C LEU A 96 10.82 -11.81 5.72
N ALA A 97 10.32 -10.61 5.39
CA ALA A 97 10.89 -9.76 4.35
C ALA A 97 12.28 -9.26 4.73
N ILE A 98 12.48 -8.84 5.97
CA ILE A 98 13.78 -8.43 6.49
C ILE A 98 14.81 -9.55 6.31
N VAL A 99 14.48 -10.77 6.75
CA VAL A 99 15.34 -11.95 6.65
C VAL A 99 15.54 -12.36 5.18
N ALA A 100 14.47 -12.39 4.38
CA ALA A 100 14.55 -12.75 2.98
C ALA A 100 15.43 -11.80 2.16
N GLY A 101 15.57 -10.55 2.60
CA GLY A 101 16.44 -9.57 1.96
C GLY A 101 17.94 -9.81 2.14
N ILE A 102 18.35 -10.80 2.95
CA ILE A 102 19.75 -11.21 3.09
C ILE A 102 20.28 -11.82 1.78
N SER A 103 19.42 -12.50 1.00
CA SER A 103 19.82 -13.09 -0.28
C SER A 103 18.92 -12.60 -1.42
N PRO A 104 19.49 -12.28 -2.61
CA PRO A 104 18.70 -11.85 -3.75
C PRO A 104 17.63 -12.86 -4.16
N VAL A 105 17.95 -14.15 -4.08
CA VAL A 105 17.05 -15.25 -4.46
C VAL A 105 15.87 -15.35 -3.48
N SER A 106 16.14 -15.32 -2.17
CA SER A 106 15.08 -15.40 -1.15
C SER A 106 14.13 -14.20 -1.24
N GLY A 107 14.67 -12.99 -1.43
CA GLY A 107 13.85 -11.79 -1.56
C GLY A 107 13.00 -11.79 -2.83
N ALA A 108 13.57 -12.23 -3.96
CA ALA A 108 12.84 -12.39 -5.22
C ALA A 108 11.74 -13.46 -5.10
N ALA A 109 12.02 -14.59 -4.46
CA ALA A 109 11.04 -15.65 -4.22
C ALA A 109 9.87 -15.17 -3.34
N LEU A 110 10.16 -14.44 -2.26
CA LEU A 110 9.12 -13.84 -1.41
C LEU A 110 8.23 -12.90 -2.23
N MET A 111 8.83 -12.00 -3.01
CA MET A 111 8.09 -11.06 -3.84
C MET A 111 7.27 -11.76 -4.92
N ALA A 112 7.76 -12.85 -5.51
CA ALA A 112 7.01 -13.65 -6.46
C ALA A 112 5.74 -14.23 -5.81
N ILE A 113 5.86 -14.79 -4.60
CA ILE A 113 4.72 -15.33 -3.85
C ILE A 113 3.71 -14.21 -3.54
N LEU A 114 4.18 -13.04 -3.08
CA LEU A 114 3.29 -11.91 -2.81
C LEU A 114 2.57 -11.45 -4.09
N CYS A 115 3.27 -11.36 -5.22
CA CYS A 115 2.67 -11.02 -6.51
C CYS A 115 1.60 -12.05 -6.95
N MET A 116 1.85 -13.34 -6.75
CA MET A 116 0.85 -14.39 -7.01
C MET A 116 -0.39 -14.24 -6.14
N THR A 117 -0.23 -13.89 -4.85
CA THR A 117 -1.37 -13.64 -3.95
C THR A 117 -2.18 -12.41 -4.38
N VAL A 118 -1.53 -11.32 -4.79
CA VAL A 118 -2.19 -10.14 -5.35
C VAL A 118 -2.95 -10.48 -6.63
N GLY A 119 -2.32 -11.29 -7.49
CA GLY A 119 -2.95 -11.87 -8.66
C GLY A 119 -4.24 -12.63 -8.35
N ARG A 120 -4.21 -13.49 -7.34
CA ARG A 120 -5.40 -14.20 -6.85
C ARG A 120 -6.46 -13.26 -6.28
N LEU A 121 -6.06 -12.21 -5.55
CA LEU A 121 -6.99 -11.19 -5.04
C LEU A 121 -7.67 -10.38 -6.14
N SER A 122 -7.08 -10.32 -7.34
CA SER A 122 -7.70 -9.64 -8.48
C SER A 122 -8.99 -10.29 -8.97
N ARG A 123 -9.11 -11.61 -8.80
CA ARG A 123 -10.33 -12.36 -9.12
C ARG A 123 -11.52 -12.00 -8.24
N VAL A 124 -11.28 -11.39 -7.08
CA VAL A 124 -12.33 -10.95 -6.14
C VAL A 124 -12.41 -9.42 -6.03
N GLY A 125 -11.68 -8.67 -6.87
CA GLY A 125 -11.70 -7.21 -6.88
C GLY A 125 -10.91 -6.53 -5.75
N LEU A 126 -10.09 -7.28 -4.99
CA LEU A 126 -9.29 -6.79 -3.85
C LEU A 126 -7.84 -6.44 -4.21
N GLN A 127 -7.46 -6.50 -5.49
CA GLN A 127 -6.07 -6.31 -5.93
C GLN A 127 -5.48 -4.96 -5.51
N LYS A 128 -6.27 -3.88 -5.50
CA LYS A 128 -5.75 -2.53 -5.21
C LYS A 128 -5.23 -2.38 -3.77
N SER A 129 -5.93 -2.97 -2.81
CA SER A 129 -5.52 -2.97 -1.41
C SER A 129 -4.51 -4.08 -1.11
N GLY A 130 -4.66 -5.24 -1.76
CA GLY A 130 -3.69 -6.34 -1.66
C GLY A 130 -2.30 -5.94 -2.17
N LEU A 131 -2.22 -5.15 -3.24
CA LEU A 131 -0.95 -4.69 -3.84
C LEU A 131 -0.13 -3.78 -2.91
N LEU A 132 -0.78 -3.10 -1.95
CA LEU A 132 -0.04 -2.29 -0.99
C LEU A 132 0.85 -3.14 -0.07
N VAL A 133 0.51 -4.40 0.17
CA VAL A 133 1.33 -5.32 0.99
C VAL A 133 2.74 -5.48 0.41
N PRO A 134 2.94 -6.00 -0.82
CA PRO A 134 4.28 -6.11 -1.40
C PRO A 134 4.95 -4.75 -1.63
N VAL A 135 4.21 -3.70 -2.01
CA VAL A 135 4.78 -2.35 -2.19
C VAL A 135 5.42 -1.86 -0.89
N MET A 136 4.73 -2.04 0.23
CA MET A 136 5.19 -1.59 1.53
C MET A 136 6.31 -2.46 2.08
N LEU A 137 6.25 -3.78 1.86
CA LEU A 137 7.28 -4.72 2.29
C LEU A 137 8.59 -4.61 1.50
N ALA A 138 8.56 -4.06 0.27
CA ALA A 138 9.77 -3.85 -0.53
C ALA A 138 10.80 -2.98 0.19
N TRP A 139 10.35 -2.03 1.01
CA TRP A 139 11.22 -1.20 1.85
C TRP A 139 11.93 -2.03 2.91
N ALA A 140 11.18 -2.80 3.70
CA ALA A 140 11.74 -3.65 4.74
C ALA A 140 12.65 -4.77 4.19
N LEU A 141 12.36 -5.25 2.98
CA LEU A 141 13.18 -6.22 2.25
C LEU A 141 14.56 -5.65 1.89
N ILE A 142 14.58 -4.44 1.33
CA ILE A 142 15.80 -3.86 0.76
C ILE A 142 16.61 -3.14 1.82
N ASP A 143 15.98 -2.22 2.55
CA ASP A 143 16.63 -1.37 3.53
C ASP A 143 15.82 -1.37 4.84
N PRO A 144 16.03 -2.37 5.71
CA PRO A 144 15.25 -2.54 6.93
C PRO A 144 15.48 -1.38 7.91
N PRO A 145 14.49 -1.07 8.76
CA PRO A 145 14.57 0.06 9.68
C PRO A 145 15.76 -0.02 10.63
N ALA A 146 16.56 1.03 10.67
CA ALA A 146 17.65 1.20 11.63
C ALA A 146 17.17 1.06 13.08
N TRP A 147 17.91 0.30 13.88
CA TRP A 147 17.64 0.08 15.30
C TRP A 147 18.78 0.66 16.14
N ASN A 148 18.46 1.28 17.29
CA ASN A 148 19.45 1.88 18.20
C ASN A 148 20.41 2.91 17.55
N GLY A 149 20.02 3.54 16.45
CA GLY A 149 20.86 4.50 15.72
C GLY A 149 21.99 3.87 14.90
N ALA A 150 21.98 2.54 14.73
CA ALA A 150 22.94 1.85 13.86
C ALA A 150 22.63 2.11 12.37
N THR A 151 23.67 2.16 11.54
CA THR A 151 23.55 2.31 10.07
C THR A 151 23.21 1.01 9.36
N SER A 152 23.40 -0.13 10.03
CA SER A 152 22.98 -1.45 9.58
C SER A 152 22.46 -2.25 10.77
N VAL A 153 21.58 -3.22 10.49
CA VAL A 153 20.95 -4.05 11.52
C VAL A 153 21.24 -5.51 11.21
N ASP A 154 21.48 -6.29 12.26
CA ASP A 154 21.50 -7.74 12.14
C ASP A 154 20.08 -8.25 11.83
N ARG A 155 19.88 -8.68 10.58
CA ARG A 155 18.60 -9.16 10.08
C ARG A 155 18.17 -10.51 10.69
N LEU A 156 19.04 -11.16 11.45
CA LEU A 156 18.78 -12.42 12.14
C LEU A 156 18.59 -12.24 13.66
N ASP A 157 18.79 -11.03 14.20
CA ASP A 157 18.57 -10.77 15.62
C ASP A 157 17.10 -10.98 15.99
N THR A 158 16.85 -11.95 16.86
CA THR A 158 15.52 -12.33 17.30
C THR A 158 14.84 -11.18 18.05
N GLY A 159 15.58 -10.42 18.85
CA GLY A 159 15.03 -9.28 19.59
C GLY A 159 14.51 -8.21 18.64
N TYR A 160 15.32 -7.83 17.66
CA TYR A 160 14.95 -6.93 16.59
C TYR A 160 13.73 -7.41 15.79
N LEU A 161 13.72 -8.67 15.33
CA LEU A 161 12.61 -9.23 14.54
C LEU A 161 11.29 -9.28 15.31
N LEU A 162 11.32 -9.56 16.62
CA LEU A 162 10.15 -9.50 17.49
C LEU A 162 9.60 -8.07 17.60
N TRP A 163 10.48 -7.08 17.76
CA TRP A 163 10.07 -5.67 17.73
C TRP A 163 9.47 -5.28 16.40
N MET A 164 10.04 -5.71 15.27
CA MET A 164 9.48 -5.44 13.94
C MET A 164 8.11 -6.08 13.74
N THR A 165 7.93 -7.30 14.22
CA THR A 165 6.62 -7.97 14.24
C THR A 165 5.59 -7.14 15.00
N LEU A 166 5.96 -6.66 16.19
CA LEU A 166 5.07 -5.89 17.05
C LEU A 166 4.76 -4.50 16.47
N ILE A 167 5.76 -3.80 15.95
CA ILE A 167 5.62 -2.51 15.25
C ILE A 167 4.64 -2.66 14.08
N PHE A 168 4.82 -3.70 13.26
CA PHE A 168 3.96 -3.91 12.11
C PHE A 168 2.55 -4.35 12.48
N LEU A 169 2.42 -5.19 13.52
CA LEU A 169 1.13 -5.63 14.05
C LEU A 169 0.33 -4.44 14.57
N VAL A 170 0.90 -3.66 15.49
CA VAL A 170 0.23 -2.49 16.08
C VAL A 170 -0.07 -1.47 15.00
N GLY A 171 0.89 -1.25 14.09
CA GLY A 171 0.78 -0.38 12.93
C GLY A 171 -0.45 -0.65 12.07
N GLY A 172 -0.65 -1.90 11.66
CA GLY A 172 -1.82 -2.28 10.84
C GLY A 172 -3.11 -2.45 11.64
N LEU A 173 -3.03 -3.04 12.83
CA LEU A 173 -4.20 -3.45 13.59
C LEU A 173 -4.98 -2.26 14.14
N LEU A 174 -4.30 -1.21 14.60
CA LEU A 174 -4.95 0.02 15.09
C LEU A 174 -5.93 0.61 14.07
N PRO A 175 -5.51 0.98 12.84
CA PRO A 175 -6.43 1.48 11.83
C PRO A 175 -7.45 0.44 11.38
N ALA A 176 -7.07 -0.84 11.28
CA ALA A 176 -7.99 -1.91 10.92
C ALA A 176 -9.14 -2.08 11.93
N LEU A 177 -8.94 -1.73 13.20
CA LEU A 177 -9.97 -1.77 14.24
C LEU A 177 -10.74 -0.46 14.35
N LEU A 178 -10.04 0.68 14.33
CA LEU A 178 -10.65 2.00 14.55
C LEU A 178 -11.50 2.45 13.35
N LEU A 179 -10.99 2.25 12.12
CA LEU A 179 -11.61 2.81 10.92
C LEU A 179 -13.00 2.20 10.64
N PRO A 180 -13.22 0.88 10.72
CA PRO A 180 -14.55 0.30 10.52
C PRO A 180 -15.57 0.77 11.56
N VAL A 181 -15.13 1.12 12.78
CA VAL A 181 -16.03 1.68 13.82
C VAL A 181 -16.51 3.08 13.45
N VAL A 182 -15.60 3.92 12.96
CA VAL A 182 -15.93 5.27 12.48
C VAL A 182 -16.80 5.22 11.22
N MET A 183 -16.61 4.19 10.38
CA MET A 183 -17.25 4.06 9.08
C MET A 183 -18.48 3.14 9.05
N ARG A 184 -19.02 2.73 10.21
CA ARG A 184 -20.16 1.79 10.30
C ARG A 184 -21.37 2.16 9.44
N LYS A 185 -21.56 3.46 9.13
CA LYS A 185 -22.67 3.98 8.34
C LYS A 185 -22.40 4.04 6.83
N ARG A 186 -21.23 3.62 6.34
CA ARG A 186 -20.93 3.63 4.90
C ARG A 186 -21.45 2.35 4.23
N PRO A 187 -22.03 2.46 3.03
CA PRO A 187 -22.42 1.29 2.25
C PRO A 187 -21.18 0.43 1.94
N ALA A 188 -21.38 -0.88 1.91
CA ALA A 188 -20.31 -1.84 1.65
C ALA A 188 -19.64 -1.54 0.29
N PRO A 189 -18.30 -1.65 0.20
CA PRO A 189 -17.59 -1.50 -1.07
C PRO A 189 -18.13 -2.48 -2.12
N HIS A 190 -18.33 -2.00 -3.35
CA HIS A 190 -18.70 -2.85 -4.46
C HIS A 190 -17.44 -3.44 -5.09
N PHE A 191 -17.33 -4.77 -5.08
CA PHE A 191 -16.21 -5.48 -5.69
C PHE A 191 -16.50 -5.77 -7.15
N VAL A 192 -15.59 -5.35 -8.03
CA VAL A 192 -15.64 -5.71 -9.44
C VAL A 192 -14.55 -6.76 -9.68
N PRO A 193 -14.91 -8.04 -9.82
CA PRO A 193 -13.95 -9.10 -10.11
C PRO A 193 -13.41 -8.96 -11.54
N HIS A 194 -12.17 -9.41 -11.75
CA HIS A 194 -11.58 -9.52 -13.09
C HIS A 194 -11.78 -10.92 -13.66
N SER A 195 -11.82 -11.02 -14.99
CA SER A 195 -11.87 -12.31 -15.67
C SER A 195 -10.61 -13.13 -15.37
N GLN A 196 -10.72 -14.46 -15.44
CA GLN A 196 -9.58 -15.35 -15.19
C GLN A 196 -8.41 -15.04 -16.12
N ARG A 197 -8.69 -14.74 -17.40
CA ARG A 197 -7.65 -14.40 -18.39
C ARG A 197 -6.90 -13.12 -17.99
N GLU A 198 -7.63 -12.04 -17.66
CA GLU A 198 -7.02 -10.77 -17.25
C GLU A 198 -6.23 -10.90 -15.94
N ALA A 199 -6.78 -11.63 -14.96
CA ALA A 199 -6.13 -11.90 -13.70
C ALA A 199 -4.82 -12.68 -13.90
N THR A 200 -4.83 -13.73 -14.71
CA THR A 200 -3.62 -14.53 -14.99
C THR A 200 -2.56 -13.70 -15.71
N THR A 201 -2.94 -12.95 -16.76
CA THR A 201 -1.99 -12.08 -17.48
C THR A 201 -1.36 -11.04 -16.55
N TYR A 202 -2.18 -10.37 -15.74
CA TYR A 202 -1.69 -9.42 -14.75
C TYR A 202 -0.74 -10.08 -13.76
N THR A 203 -1.11 -11.25 -13.20
CA THR A 203 -0.31 -11.99 -12.23
C THR A 203 1.06 -12.34 -12.79
N VAL A 204 1.11 -12.92 -14.00
CA VAL A 204 2.37 -13.28 -14.66
C VAL A 204 3.24 -12.05 -14.88
N MET A 205 2.66 -10.96 -15.38
CA MET A 205 3.38 -9.72 -15.64
C MET A 205 3.99 -9.13 -14.36
N ILE A 206 3.21 -8.93 -13.29
CA ILE A 206 3.74 -8.36 -12.04
C ILE A 206 4.74 -9.31 -11.40
N THR A 207 4.51 -10.61 -11.45
CA THR A 207 5.41 -11.60 -10.84
C THR A 207 6.77 -11.55 -11.52
N ILE A 208 6.83 -11.59 -12.85
CA ILE A 208 8.10 -11.55 -13.58
C ILE A 208 8.82 -10.23 -13.35
N LEU A 209 8.15 -9.10 -13.59
CA LEU A 209 8.77 -7.77 -13.46
C LEU A 209 9.31 -7.55 -12.05
N VAL A 210 8.49 -7.81 -11.03
CA VAL A 210 8.89 -7.58 -9.64
C VAL A 210 9.96 -8.56 -9.19
N THR A 211 9.89 -9.83 -9.57
CA THR A 211 10.91 -10.83 -9.20
C THR A 211 12.26 -10.47 -9.79
N VAL A 212 12.32 -10.16 -11.08
CA VAL A 212 13.57 -9.78 -11.76
C VAL A 212 14.13 -8.48 -11.18
N SER A 213 13.28 -7.46 -10.98
CA SER A 213 13.73 -6.20 -10.36
C SER A 213 14.18 -6.38 -8.92
N THR A 214 13.50 -7.21 -8.13
CA THR A 214 13.89 -7.49 -6.74
C THR A 214 15.23 -8.20 -6.68
N PHE A 215 15.43 -9.22 -7.52
CA PHE A 215 16.71 -9.91 -7.64
C PHE A 215 17.82 -8.92 -8.00
N TYR A 216 17.63 -8.14 -9.07
CA TYR A 216 18.62 -7.18 -9.52
C TYR A 216 18.95 -6.11 -8.48
N VAL A 217 17.95 -5.59 -7.76
CA VAL A 217 18.15 -4.60 -6.69
C VAL A 217 18.94 -5.18 -5.53
N LEU A 218 18.58 -6.38 -5.07
CA LEU A 218 19.27 -7.01 -3.94
C LEU A 218 20.70 -7.45 -4.31
N ASP A 219 20.92 -7.82 -5.57
CA ASP A 219 22.25 -8.16 -6.10
C ASP A 219 23.13 -6.93 -6.34
N ASN A 220 22.54 -5.72 -6.37
CA ASN A 220 23.24 -4.45 -6.58
C ASN A 220 23.02 -3.48 -5.40
N PRO A 221 23.71 -3.68 -4.26
CA PRO A 221 23.46 -2.95 -3.01
C PRO A 221 23.73 -1.43 -3.08
N LYS A 222 24.36 -0.93 -4.16
CA LYS A 222 24.61 0.50 -4.38
C LYS A 222 23.42 1.27 -4.98
N MET A 223 22.33 0.59 -5.35
CA MET A 223 21.15 1.26 -5.91
C MET A 223 20.30 1.94 -4.84
N ILE A 224 20.59 3.22 -4.61
CA ILE A 224 19.78 4.12 -3.79
C ILE A 224 18.39 4.24 -4.44
N GLY A 225 17.37 3.65 -3.79
CA GLY A 225 15.98 3.69 -4.25
C GLY A 225 15.44 2.42 -4.91
N GLY A 226 16.10 1.27 -4.77
CA GLY A 226 15.59 0.01 -5.31
C GLY A 226 14.16 -0.36 -4.87
N ALA A 227 13.76 -0.02 -3.64
CA ALA A 227 12.39 -0.24 -3.15
C ALA A 227 11.36 0.62 -3.90
N PHE A 228 11.76 1.81 -4.32
CA PHE A 228 10.93 2.69 -5.13
C PHE A 228 10.72 2.12 -6.54
N LEU A 229 11.74 1.53 -7.17
CA LEU A 229 11.59 0.86 -8.46
C LEU A 229 10.53 -0.25 -8.40
N ILE A 230 10.60 -1.10 -7.37
CA ILE A 230 9.62 -2.19 -7.16
C ILE A 230 8.22 -1.61 -6.93
N ALA A 231 8.10 -0.57 -6.11
CA ALA A 231 6.83 0.12 -5.87
C ALA A 231 6.23 0.71 -7.15
N VAL A 232 7.04 1.35 -7.99
CA VAL A 232 6.62 1.92 -9.28
C VAL A 232 6.08 0.83 -10.20
N ILE A 233 6.80 -0.28 -10.34
CA ILE A 233 6.37 -1.42 -11.18
C ILE A 233 5.00 -1.93 -10.73
N LEU A 234 4.83 -2.16 -9.42
CA LEU A 234 3.59 -2.65 -8.84
C LEU A 234 2.42 -1.66 -9.04
N VAL A 235 2.65 -0.36 -8.84
CA VAL A 235 1.60 0.66 -8.98
C VAL A 235 1.23 0.91 -10.45
N MET A 236 2.23 0.90 -11.35
CA MET A 236 2.01 1.18 -12.77
C MET A 236 1.38 0.00 -13.50
N ALA A 237 1.68 -1.24 -13.10
CA ALA A 237 1.14 -2.45 -13.71
C ALA A 237 -0.40 -2.42 -13.79
N PRO A 238 -1.00 -2.27 -14.99
CA PRO A 238 -2.45 -2.26 -15.15
C PRO A 238 -3.01 -3.69 -15.15
N ILE A 239 -4.27 -3.83 -14.74
CA ILE A 239 -5.04 -5.08 -14.90
C ILE A 239 -6.21 -4.85 -15.87
N GLY A 240 -6.41 -5.79 -16.79
CA GLY A 240 -7.50 -5.77 -17.77
C GLY A 240 -7.40 -4.66 -18.83
N THR A 241 -8.52 -4.37 -19.49
CA THR A 241 -8.64 -3.31 -20.53
C THR A 241 -8.62 -1.88 -19.98
N SER A 242 -8.30 -1.70 -18.69
CA SER A 242 -8.05 -0.39 -18.07
C SER A 242 -6.72 0.24 -18.53
N GLN A 243 -6.31 -0.01 -19.77
CA GLN A 243 -5.21 0.65 -20.48
C GLN A 243 -5.64 2.02 -21.03
N THR A 244 -6.58 2.69 -20.36
CA THR A 244 -6.93 4.06 -20.71
C THR A 244 -5.81 5.00 -20.27
N ILE A 245 -5.32 5.83 -21.19
CA ILE A 245 -4.18 6.75 -20.99
C ILE A 245 -4.35 7.64 -19.74
N LYS A 246 -5.59 8.11 -19.46
CA LYS A 246 -5.88 9.03 -18.35
C LYS A 246 -5.49 8.46 -16.97
N PRO A 247 -5.99 7.29 -16.52
CA PRO A 247 -5.55 6.67 -15.27
C PRO A 247 -4.04 6.40 -15.16
N THR A 248 -3.39 6.01 -16.26
CA THR A 248 -1.93 5.77 -16.26
C THR A 248 -1.17 7.07 -16.01
N ILE A 249 -1.57 8.17 -16.67
CA ILE A 249 -1.01 9.51 -16.42
C ILE A 249 -1.23 9.93 -14.96
N PHE A 250 -2.42 9.71 -14.40
CA PHE A 250 -2.68 10.05 -13.00
C PHE A 250 -1.83 9.24 -12.02
N ARG A 251 -1.57 7.96 -12.29
CA ARG A 251 -0.65 7.16 -11.49
C ARG A 251 0.76 7.71 -11.61
N LEU A 252 1.23 7.95 -12.84
CA LEU A 252 2.58 8.47 -13.10
C LEU A 252 2.80 9.79 -12.36
N LEU A 253 1.87 10.74 -12.53
CA LEU A 253 1.89 12.03 -11.83
C LEU A 253 1.80 11.87 -10.32
N GLY A 254 0.98 10.95 -9.82
CA GLY A 254 0.85 10.67 -8.39
C GLY A 254 2.15 10.12 -7.79
N THR A 255 2.83 9.22 -8.50
CA THR A 255 4.12 8.67 -8.08
C THR A 255 5.22 9.73 -8.13
N ILE A 256 5.29 10.53 -9.20
CA ILE A 256 6.25 11.64 -9.31
C ILE A 256 6.01 12.67 -8.21
N ALA A 257 4.76 13.11 -7.99
CA ALA A 257 4.41 14.06 -6.95
C ALA A 257 4.73 13.51 -5.55
N GLY A 258 4.46 12.21 -5.31
CA GLY A 258 4.85 11.53 -4.09
C GLY A 258 6.35 11.55 -3.86
N SER A 259 7.15 11.23 -4.88
CA SER A 259 8.62 11.28 -4.80
C SER A 259 9.14 12.69 -4.52
N VAL A 260 8.62 13.71 -5.22
CA VAL A 260 9.02 15.11 -5.01
C VAL A 260 8.70 15.55 -3.58
N LEU A 261 7.54 15.18 -3.05
CA LEU A 261 7.15 15.47 -1.67
C LEU A 261 8.06 14.79 -0.65
N VAL A 262 8.42 13.51 -0.87
CA VAL A 262 9.37 12.80 0.00
C VAL A 262 10.74 13.45 -0.03
N ILE A 263 11.26 13.79 -1.21
CA ILE A 263 12.56 14.47 -1.36
C ILE A 263 12.54 15.82 -0.63
N ALA A 264 11.45 16.60 -0.77
CA ALA A 264 11.29 17.88 -0.09
C ALA A 264 11.20 17.75 1.44
N LEU A 265 10.56 16.69 1.94
CA LEU A 265 10.51 16.42 3.38
C LEU A 265 11.89 16.02 3.92
N VAL A 266 12.60 15.13 3.22
CA VAL A 266 13.94 14.68 3.61
C VAL A 266 14.96 15.82 3.56
N SER A 267 14.88 16.71 2.57
CA SER A 267 15.77 17.87 2.47
C SER A 267 15.57 18.87 3.61
N GLN A 268 14.35 19.01 4.14
CA GLN A 268 14.08 19.84 5.32
C GLN A 268 14.61 19.23 6.61
N VAL A 269 14.60 17.89 6.75
CA VAL A 269 15.18 17.22 7.94
C VAL A 269 16.69 17.43 8.01
N ASN A 270 17.41 17.38 6.89
CA ASN A 270 18.84 17.71 6.87
C ASN A 270 19.12 19.18 7.20
N SER A 271 18.20 20.10 6.90
CA SER A 271 18.32 21.51 7.26
C SER A 271 18.07 21.79 8.75
N LEU A 272 17.37 20.89 9.46
CA LEU A 272 17.08 21.00 10.90
C LEU A 272 18.14 20.34 11.79
N GLY A 273 19.00 19.47 11.23
CA GLY A 273 20.12 18.84 11.94
C GLY A 273 21.42 19.64 11.93
N VAL A 274 21.42 20.87 11.36
CA VAL A 274 22.59 21.77 11.26
C VAL A 274 22.42 23.01 12.15
N VAL A 275 21.50 22.98 13.13
CA VAL A 275 21.38 24.02 14.16
C VAL A 275 21.71 23.45 15.53
#